data_AF-A0A7C2U7C6-F1
#
_entry.id   AF-A0A7C2U7C6-F1
#
_cell.length_a   1.000
_cell.length_b   1.000
_cell.length_c   1.000
_cell.angle_alpha   90.00
_cell.angle_beta   90.00
_cell.angle_gamma   90.00
#
_symmetry.space_group_name_H-M   'P 1'
#
loop_
_entity.id
_entity.type
_entity.pdbx_description
1 polymer ?
#
loop_
_entity_poly.entity_id
_entity_poly.type
_entity_poly.pdbx_seq_one_letter_code
_entity_poly.pdbx_strand_id
1 'polypeptide(L)'
;MEKQFNLDDIIEDLTAVEPLLLNYEKKYKVRTPHFYKLYKEGRLEERWDFIDWAGLYEIKLDRELAYEELASDALQQLPFKTDQILQEA
;
A
#
# COMPACT_ATOMS: atom_id res chain seq x y z
N MET A 1 -3.91 -5.10 -23.69
CA MET A 1 -4.59 -3.89 -23.18
C MET A 1 -4.15 -3.74 -21.74
N GLU A 2 -3.34 -2.74 -21.42
CA GLU A 2 -3.10 -2.37 -20.02
C GLU A 2 -4.44 -1.90 -19.45
N LYS A 3 -4.85 -2.49 -18.32
CA LYS A 3 -6.08 -2.08 -17.64
C LYS A 3 -5.83 -0.67 -17.11
N GLN A 4 -6.57 0.31 -17.62
CA GLN A 4 -6.54 1.65 -17.06
C GLN A 4 -7.32 1.61 -15.73
N PHE A 5 -6.59 1.64 -14.62
CA PHE A 5 -7.17 1.70 -13.28
C PHE A 5 -7.68 3.11 -12.98
N ASN A 6 -8.90 3.21 -12.46
CA ASN A 6 -9.39 4.46 -11.84
C ASN A 6 -9.11 4.44 -10.32
N LEU A 7 -9.38 5.55 -9.63
CA LEU A 7 -9.13 5.66 -8.19
C LEU A 7 -9.91 4.62 -7.37
N ASP A 8 -11.17 4.36 -7.73
CA ASP A 8 -12.01 3.38 -7.01
C ASP A 8 -11.43 1.96 -7.14
N ASP A 9 -10.99 1.57 -8.35
CA ASP A 9 -10.34 0.28 -8.59
C ASP A 9 -9.05 0.15 -7.75
N ILE A 10 -8.27 1.22 -7.61
CA ILE A 10 -7.02 1.20 -6.84
C ILE A 10 -7.31 1.10 -5.35
N ILE A 11 -8.30 1.84 -4.85
CA ILE A 11 -8.73 1.76 -3.45
C ILE A 11 -9.25 0.36 -3.12
N GLU A 12 -10.01 -0.26 -4.02
CA GLU A 12 -10.50 -1.64 -3.85
C GLU A 12 -9.33 -2.64 -3.82
N ASP A 13 -8.38 -2.54 -4.77
CA ASP A 13 -7.18 -3.39 -4.80
C ASP A 13 -6.35 -3.25 -3.51
N LEU A 14 -6.15 -2.02 -3.02
CA LEU A 14 -5.43 -1.73 -1.78
C LEU A 14 -6.15 -2.34 -0.56
N THR A 15 -7.47 -2.18 -0.49
CA THR A 15 -8.27 -2.71 0.61
C THR A 15 -8.29 -4.25 0.60
N ALA A 16 -8.20 -4.87 -0.59
CA ALA A 16 -8.14 -6.32 -0.73
C ALA A 16 -6.77 -6.92 -0.34
N VAL A 17 -5.67 -6.22 -0.63
CA VAL A 17 -4.31 -6.74 -0.36
C VAL A 17 -3.89 -6.59 1.11
N GLU A 18 -4.37 -5.57 1.82
CA GLU A 18 -4.05 -5.33 3.22
C GLU A 18 -4.31 -6.51 4.17
N PRO A 19 -5.50 -7.14 4.19
CA PRO A 19 -5.76 -8.27 5.08
C PRO A 19 -4.88 -9.48 4.75
N LEU A 20 -4.49 -9.65 3.49
CA LEU A 20 -3.57 -10.72 3.08
C LEU A 20 -2.19 -10.49 3.70
N LEU A 21 -1.63 -9.28 3.56
CA LEU A 21 -0.34 -8.92 4.17
C LEU A 21 -0.39 -9.03 5.71
N LEU A 22 -1.49 -8.61 6.33
CA LEU A 22 -1.68 -8.70 7.77
C LEU A 22 -1.62 -10.15 8.29
N ASN A 23 -2.07 -11.13 7.49
CA ASN A 23 -1.96 -12.55 7.87
C ASN A 23 -0.49 -12.99 7.95
N TYR A 24 0.36 -12.53 7.03
CA TYR A 24 1.80 -12.78 7.08
C TYR A 24 2.44 -12.09 8.28
N GLU A 25 2.09 -10.83 8.56
CA GLU A 25 2.60 -10.12 9.74
C GLU A 25 2.24 -10.84 11.05
N LYS A 26 1.00 -11.35 11.16
CA LYS A 26 0.54 -12.12 12.31
C LYS A 26 1.25 -13.48 12.43
N LYS A 27 1.52 -14.15 11.30
CA LYS A 27 2.19 -15.45 11.23
C LYS A 27 3.66 -15.35 11.63
N TYR A 28 4.39 -14.36 11.11
CA TYR A 28 5.84 -14.22 11.34
C TYR A 28 6.22 -13.20 12.40
N LYS A 29 5.23 -12.51 13.00
CA LYS A 29 5.43 -11.50 14.06
C LYS A 29 6.41 -10.40 13.65
N VAL A 30 6.34 -9.99 12.38
CA VAL A 30 7.21 -8.99 11.78
C VAL A 30 6.39 -8.11 10.85
N ARG A 31 6.62 -6.80 10.86
CA ARG A 31 5.94 -5.86 9.95
C ARG A 31 6.45 -6.03 8.52
N THR A 32 5.54 -5.92 7.55
CA THR A 32 5.79 -6.11 6.12
C THR A 32 6.99 -5.29 5.60
N PRO A 33 7.15 -3.99 5.93
CA PRO A 33 8.30 -3.23 5.42
C PRO A 33 9.66 -3.77 5.92
N HIS A 34 9.73 -4.17 7.19
CA HIS A 34 10.95 -4.76 7.75
C HIS A 34 11.23 -6.13 7.16
N PHE A 35 10.17 -6.92 6.98
CA PHE A 35 10.29 -8.23 6.37
C PHE A 35 10.81 -8.13 4.94
N TYR A 36 10.35 -7.12 4.19
CA TYR A 36 10.67 -6.95 2.77
C TYR A 36 12.09 -6.49 2.57
N LYS A 37 12.58 -5.64 3.47
CA LYS A 37 14.01 -5.32 3.52
C LYS A 37 14.87 -6.59 3.65
N LEU A 38 14.53 -7.48 4.58
CA LEU A 38 15.27 -8.74 4.76
C LEU A 38 15.17 -9.66 3.53
N TYR A 39 13.98 -9.72 2.91
CA TYR A 39 13.75 -10.46 1.66
C TYR A 39 14.67 -9.96 0.54
N LYS A 40 14.70 -8.65 0.29
CA LYS A 40 15.53 -8.03 -0.75
C LYS A 40 17.03 -8.13 -0.49
N GLU A 41 17.44 -8.21 0.77
CA GLU A 41 18.83 -8.43 1.17
C GLU A 41 19.26 -9.91 1.02
N GLY A 42 18.37 -10.82 0.64
CA GLY A 42 18.67 -12.26 0.55
C GLY A 42 18.88 -12.91 1.93
N ARG A 43 18.34 -12.31 2.99
CA ARG A 43 18.53 -12.75 4.39
C ARG A 43 17.38 -13.62 4.91
N LEU A 44 16.44 -13.95 4.05
CA LEU A 44 15.34 -14.86 4.35
C LEU A 44 15.57 -16.21 3.67
N GLU A 45 15.09 -17.27 4.31
CA GLU A 45 15.03 -18.60 3.71
C GLU A 45 14.18 -18.59 2.42
N GLU A 46 14.54 -19.40 1.43
CA GLU A 46 13.74 -19.57 0.22
C GLU A 46 12.49 -20.41 0.53
N ARG A 47 11.41 -19.73 0.91
CA ARG A 47 10.11 -20.36 1.17
C ARG A 47 9.07 -19.85 0.19
N TRP A 48 8.26 -20.77 -0.33
CA TRP A 48 7.18 -20.44 -1.26
C TRP A 48 6.24 -19.36 -0.73
N ASP A 49 5.89 -19.43 0.56
CA ASP A 49 5.02 -18.43 1.17
C ASP A 49 5.67 -17.03 1.30
N PHE A 50 6.99 -16.90 1.24
CA PHE A 50 7.67 -15.61 1.17
C PHE A 50 7.64 -15.02 -0.24
N ILE A 51 7.69 -15.86 -1.27
CA ILE A 51 7.57 -15.41 -2.66
C ILE A 51 6.16 -14.86 -2.89
N ASP A 52 5.14 -15.59 -2.44
CA ASP A 52 3.73 -15.15 -2.55
C ASP A 52 3.50 -13.83 -1.81
N TRP A 53 3.98 -13.73 -0.57
CA TRP A 53 3.87 -12.51 0.22
C TRP A 53 4.64 -11.32 -0.37
N ALA A 54 5.85 -11.54 -0.90
CA ALA A 54 6.63 -10.49 -1.54
C ALA A 54 5.88 -9.94 -2.76
N GLY A 55 5.28 -10.81 -3.58
CA GLY A 55 4.45 -10.41 -4.71
C GLY A 55 3.23 -9.58 -4.27
N LEU A 56 2.53 -9.98 -3.20
CA LEU A 56 1.43 -9.19 -2.64
C LEU A 56 1.90 -7.79 -2.21
N TYR A 57 3.08 -7.69 -1.60
CA TYR A 57 3.59 -6.41 -1.14
C TYR A 57 4.06 -5.52 -2.30
N GLU A 58 4.68 -6.09 -3.33
CA GLU A 58 5.05 -5.37 -4.55
C GLU A 58 3.79 -4.82 -5.26
N ILE A 59 2.73 -5.62 -5.38
CA ILE A 59 1.44 -5.16 -5.91
C ILE A 59 0.90 -3.98 -5.09
N LYS A 60 0.97 -4.06 -3.75
CA LYS A 60 0.54 -2.95 -2.89
C LYS A 60 1.34 -1.68 -3.18
N LEU A 61 2.67 -1.77 -3.27
CA LEU A 61 3.53 -0.61 -3.54
C LEU A 61 3.21 0.01 -4.90
N ASP A 62 3.01 -0.79 -5.94
CA ASP A 62 2.64 -0.32 -7.27
C ASP A 62 1.29 0.40 -7.25
N ARG A 63 0.31 -0.10 -6.49
CA ARG A 63 -1.02 0.52 -6.32
C ARG A 63 -0.96 1.80 -5.51
N GLU A 64 -0.14 1.87 -4.48
CA GLU A 64 0.09 3.11 -3.71
C GLU A 64 0.71 4.19 -4.60
N LEU A 65 1.71 3.83 -5.42
CA LEU A 65 2.31 4.77 -6.37
C LEU A 65 1.28 5.26 -7.40
N ALA A 66 0.51 4.36 -8.01
CA ALA A 66 -0.54 4.72 -8.95
C ALA A 66 -1.63 5.59 -8.31
N TYR A 67 -1.96 5.33 -7.04
CA TYR A 67 -2.89 6.16 -6.28
C TYR A 67 -2.35 7.57 -6.13
N GLU A 68 -1.11 7.75 -5.65
CA GLU A 68 -0.51 9.08 -5.46
C GLU A 68 -0.45 9.88 -6.76
N GLU A 69 -0.12 9.22 -7.88
CA GLU A 69 -0.10 9.84 -9.21
C GLU A 69 -1.49 10.34 -9.65
N LEU A 70 -2.55 9.54 -9.46
CA LEU A 70 -3.92 9.88 -9.86
C LEU A 70 -4.62 10.79 -8.85
N ALA A 71 -4.32 10.64 -7.56
CA ALA A 71 -4.95 11.39 -6.49
C ALA A 71 -4.44 12.83 -6.43
N SER A 72 -3.22 13.12 -6.90
CA SER A 72 -2.69 14.50 -6.93
C SER A 72 -3.67 15.47 -7.63
N ASP A 73 -4.26 15.04 -8.75
CA ASP A 73 -5.24 15.83 -9.50
C ASP A 73 -6.59 15.92 -8.77
N ALA A 74 -7.04 14.83 -8.13
CA ALA A 74 -8.30 14.80 -7.39
C ALA A 74 -8.24 15.62 -6.08
N LEU A 75 -7.10 15.56 -5.37
CA LEU A 75 -6.85 16.28 -4.13
C LEU A 75 -6.80 17.79 -4.35
N GLN A 76 -6.30 18.27 -5.49
CA GLN A 76 -6.34 19.69 -5.85
C GLN A 76 -7.76 20.24 -6.01
N GLN A 77 -8.73 19.37 -6.33
CA GLN A 77 -10.14 19.74 -6.52
C GLN A 77 -10.96 19.55 -5.24
N LEU A 78 -10.38 19.01 -4.17
CA LEU A 78 -11.09 18.89 -2.90
C LEU A 78 -11.23 20.27 -2.25
N PRO A 79 -12.44 20.65 -1.80
CA PRO A 79 -12.60 21.85 -0.99
C PRO A 79 -11.97 21.60 0.39
N PHE A 80 -10.69 21.92 0.53
CA PHE A 80 -10.05 21.97 1.84
C PHE A 80 -10.74 23.05 2.68
N LYS A 81 -11.34 22.67 3.80
CA LYS A 81 -11.70 23.62 4.85
C LYS A 81 -10.42 24.05 5.56
N THR A 82 -9.74 25.08 5.05
CA THR A 82 -8.61 25.73 5.74
C THR A 82 -9.08 26.71 6.83
N ASP A 83 -10.23 26.47 7.47
CA ASP A 83 -10.77 27.38 8.48
C ASP A 83 -11.40 26.58 9.63
N GLN A 84 -10.57 26.14 10.58
CA GLN A 84 -11.00 25.89 11.97
C GLN A 84 -9.89 25.60 12.99
N ILE A 85 -8.65 26.05 12.76
CA ILE A 85 -7.62 26.04 13.80
C ILE A 85 -6.93 27.40 13.72
N LEU A 86 -7.35 28.35 14.58
CA LEU A 86 -6.64 29.56 15.04
C LEU A 86 -7.61 30.63 15.61
N GLN A 87 -8.73 30.26 16.24
CA GLN A 87 -9.57 31.22 17.02
C GLN A 87 -9.84 30.81 18.47
N GLU A 88 -9.00 29.96 19.06
CA GLU A 88 -8.96 29.79 20.52
C GLU A 88 -7.49 29.76 20.99
N ALA A 89 -6.88 30.94 21.10
CA ALA A 89 -5.69 31.19 21.89
C ALA A 89 -5.71 32.63 22.41
#